data_AF-A0A519HNK6-F1
#
_entry.id   AF-A0A519HNK6-F1
#
_cell.length_a   1.000
_cell.length_b   1.000
_cell.length_c   1.000
_cell.angle_alpha   90.00
_cell.angle_beta   90.00
_cell.angle_gamma   90.00
#
_symmetry.space_group_name_H-M   'P 1'
#
loop_
_entity.id
_entity.type
_entity.pdbx_description
1 polymer ?
#
loop_
_entity_poly.entity_id
_entity_poly.type
_entity_poly.pdbx_seq_one_letter_code
_entity_poly.pdbx_strand_id
1 'polypeptide(L)' 'MDREVRTALGAAAGMAGWIVAFIFLIRYAVPAILAARFSGSLIVATAVGVVGVLFLVWAAWRLWVWASRSLRR' A
#
# COMPACT_ATOMS: atom_id res chain seq x y z
N MET A 1 2.40 25.38 -12.31
CA MET A 1 1.96 24.84 -11.01
C MET A 1 3.17 24.82 -10.11
N ASP A 2 3.12 25.51 -8.97
CA ASP A 2 4.26 25.58 -8.06
C ASP A 2 4.70 24.19 -7.63
N ARG A 3 6.00 24.02 -7.51
CA ARG A 3 6.65 22.73 -7.22
C ARG A 3 6.08 22.12 -5.95
N GLU A 4 5.86 22.96 -4.94
CA GLU A 4 5.25 22.61 -3.65
C GLU A 4 3.84 22.05 -3.82
N VAL A 5 3.00 22.69 -4.64
CA VAL A 5 1.62 22.24 -4.90
C VAL A 5 1.62 20.88 -5.61
N ARG A 6 2.54 20.66 -6.56
CA ARG A 6 2.69 19.37 -7.24
C ARG A 6 3.14 18.27 -6.27
N THR A 7 4.06 18.57 -5.36
CA THR A 7 4.52 17.60 -4.35
C THR A 7 3.42 17.28 -3.35
N ALA A 8 2.69 18.30 -2.88
CA ALA A 8 1.58 18.13 -1.94
C ALA A 8 0.47 17.26 -2.55
N LEU A 9 0.07 17.53 -3.80
CA LEU A 9 -0.92 16.72 -4.52
C LEU A 9 -0.43 15.29 -4.75
N GLY A 10 0.85 15.11 -5.12
CA GLY A 10 1.44 13.79 -5.29
C GLY A 10 1.47 12.97 -4.00
N ALA A 11 1.83 13.60 -2.88
CA ALA A 11 1.82 12.97 -1.56
C ALA A 11 0.39 12.62 -1.10
N ALA A 12 -0.56 13.54 -1.29
CA ALA A 12 -1.97 13.33 -0.95
C ALA A 12 -2.59 12.17 -1.75
N ALA A 13 -2.39 12.15 -3.07
CA ALA A 13 -2.83 11.04 -3.92
C ALA A 13 -2.15 9.72 -3.54
N GLY A 14 -0.86 9.77 -3.21
CA GLY A 14 -0.10 8.63 -2.70
C GLY A 14 -0.68 8.04 -1.42
N MET A 15 -0.99 8.90 -0.44
CA MET A 15 -1.63 8.48 0.82
C MET A 15 -3.02 7.90 0.59
N ALA A 16 -3.84 8.53 -0.24
CA ALA A 16 -5.17 8.02 -0.58
C ALA A 16 -5.10 6.62 -1.23
N GLY A 17 -4.21 6.43 -2.21
CA GLY A 17 -3.98 5.13 -2.84
C GLY A 17 -3.50 4.07 -1.85
N TRP A 18 -2.69 4.46 -0.87
CA TRP A 18 -2.21 3.60 0.20
C TRP A 18 -3.32 3.07 1.11
N ILE A 19 -4.23 3.95 1.51
CA ILE A 19 -5.41 3.59 2.32
C ILE A 19 -6.29 2.62 1.53
N VAL A 20 -6.54 2.90 0.25
CA VAL A 20 -7.34 2.03 -0.63
C VAL A 20 -6.68 0.65 -0.77
N ALA A 21 -5.37 0.59 -1.00
CA ALA A 21 -4.64 -0.67 -1.13
C ALA A 21 -4.66 -1.50 0.16
N PHE A 22 -4.52 -0.84 1.32
CA PHE A 22 -4.64 -1.51 2.62
C PHE A 22 -6.05 -2.07 2.84
N ILE A 23 -7.10 -1.27 2.58
CA ILE A 23 -8.49 -1.72 2.66
C ILE A 23 -8.71 -2.91 1.72
N PHE A 24 -8.16 -2.85 0.50
CA PHE A 24 -8.31 -3.93 -0.46
C PHE A 24 -7.69 -5.24 0.03
N LEU A 25 -6.48 -5.16 0.60
CA LEU A 25 -5.76 -6.30 1.14
C LEU A 25 -6.57 -6.99 2.25
N ILE A 26 -7.05 -6.23 3.23
CA ILE A 26 -7.74 -6.79 4.42
C ILE A 26 -9.18 -7.20 4.13
N ARG A 27 -9.87 -6.48 3.23
CA ARG A 27 -11.32 -6.65 3.03
C ARG A 27 -11.67 -7.55 1.87
N TYR A 28 -10.78 -7.69 0.89
CA TYR A 28 -11.03 -8.49 -0.30
C TYR A 28 -10.00 -9.59 -0.49
N ALA A 29 -8.70 -9.28 -0.52
CA ALA A 29 -7.68 -10.28 -0.85
C ALA A 29 -7.57 -11.40 0.20
N VAL A 30 -7.39 -11.05 1.48
CA VAL A 30 -7.28 -12.03 2.57
C VAL A 30 -8.59 -12.84 2.73
N PRO A 31 -9.78 -12.23 2.79
CA PRO A 31 -11.03 -12.98 2.91
C PRO A 31 -11.31 -13.89 1.71
N ALA A 32 -11.01 -13.47 0.48
CA ALA A 32 -11.19 -14.30 -0.71
C ALA A 32 -10.34 -15.58 -0.65
N ILE A 33 -9.11 -15.49 -0.12
CA ILE A 33 -8.24 -16.65 0.07
C ILE A 33 -8.78 -17.55 1.18
N LEU A 34 -9.22 -16.98 2.30
CA LEU A 34 -9.81 -17.75 3.42
C LEU A 34 -11.11 -18.46 3.03
N ALA A 35 -11.90 -17.86 2.13
CA ALA A 35 -13.12 -18.48 1.59
C ALA A 35 -12.83 -19.63 0.62
N ALA A 36 -11.60 -19.76 0.12
CA ALA A 36 -11.21 -20.85 -0.76
C ALA A 36 -11.08 -22.17 0.01
N ARG A 37 -11.79 -23.21 -0.44
CA ARG A 37 -11.91 -24.50 0.24
C ARG A 37 -10.70 -25.40 -0.04
N PHE A 38 -9.51 -24.99 0.43
CA PHE A 38 -8.28 -25.77 0.32
C PHE A 38 -7.59 -25.87 1.68
N SER A 39 -6.96 -27.01 1.98
CA SER A 39 -6.31 -27.31 3.27
C SER A 39 -5.17 -26.35 3.68
N GLY A 40 -4.72 -25.48 2.77
CA GLY A 40 -3.67 -24.48 3.01
C GLY A 40 -4.14 -23.01 2.96
N SER A 41 -5.45 -22.74 2.91
CA SER A 41 -5.98 -21.38 2.74
C SER A 41 -5.48 -20.41 3.81
N LEU A 42 -5.35 -20.86 5.05
CA LEU A 42 -4.91 -20.03 6.17
C LEU A 42 -3.42 -19.64 6.05
N ILE A 43 -2.56 -20.55 5.61
CA ILE A 43 -1.13 -20.28 5.38
C ILE A 43 -0.97 -19.28 4.24
N VAL A 44 -1.68 -19.50 3.13
CA VAL A 44 -1.62 -18.61 1.95
C VAL A 44 -2.17 -17.22 2.29
N ALA A 45 -3.29 -17.14 3.02
CA ALA A 45 -3.86 -15.87 3.45
C ALA A 45 -2.89 -15.09 4.36
N THR A 46 -2.22 -15.80 5.27
CA THR A 46 -1.21 -15.20 6.15
C THR A 46 0.00 -14.70 5.35
N ALA A 47 0.52 -15.50 4.43
CA ALA A 47 1.63 -15.09 3.56
C ALA A 47 1.26 -13.86 2.72
N VAL A 48 0.08 -13.85 2.09
CA VAL A 48 -0.41 -12.71 1.30
C VAL A 48 -0.62 -11.48 2.18
N GLY A 49 -1.15 -11.64 3.39
CA GLY A 49 -1.31 -10.55 4.35
C GLY A 49 0.04 -9.92 4.73
N VAL A 50 1.00 -10.74 5.15
CA VAL A 50 2.34 -10.27 5.55
C VAL A 50 3.07 -9.62 4.38
N VAL A 51 3.13 -10.29 3.22
CA VAL A 51 3.78 -9.75 2.02
C VAL A 51 3.10 -8.46 1.56
N GLY A 52 1.77 -8.40 1.61
CA GLY A 52 1.00 -7.21 1.26
C GLY A 52 1.30 -6.03 2.18
N VAL A 53 1.40 -6.25 3.48
CA VAL A 53 1.77 -5.21 4.46
C VAL A 53 3.21 -4.74 4.23
N LEU A 54 4.16 -5.66 4.05
CA LEU A 54 5.56 -5.31 3.76
C LEU A 54 5.68 -4.50 2.46
N PHE A 55 4.95 -4.90 1.43
CA PHE A 55 4.91 -4.18 0.15
C PHE A 55 4.32 -2.78 0.30
N LEU A 56 3.24 -2.65 1.10
CA LEU A 56 2.69 -1.35 1.44
C LEU A 56 3.79 -0.53 2.08
N VAL A 57 4.35 -0.92 3.23
CA VAL A 57 5.40 -0.19 3.97
C VAL A 57 6.53 0.28 3.04
N TRP A 58 7.01 -0.60 2.16
CA TRP A 58 8.01 -0.26 1.16
C TRP A 58 7.55 0.86 0.21
N ALA A 59 6.31 0.82 -0.27
CA ALA A 59 5.73 1.86 -1.11
C ALA A 59 5.61 3.22 -0.38
N ALA A 60 5.21 3.28 0.90
CA ALA A 60 5.20 4.57 1.63
C ALA A 60 6.61 5.10 1.82
N TRP A 61 7.56 4.23 2.14
CA TRP A 61 8.97 4.64 2.25
C TRP A 61 9.44 5.28 0.95
N ARG A 62 9.13 4.66 -0.20
CA ARG A 62 9.48 5.20 -1.51
C ARG A 62 8.81 6.54 -1.78
N LEU A 63 7.54 6.70 -1.39
CA LEU A 63 6.77 7.94 -1.51
C LEU A 63 7.36 9.06 -0.66
N TRP A 64 7.77 8.75 0.57
CA TRP A 64 8.44 9.66 1.49
C TRP A 64 9.80 10.12 0.95
N VAL A 65 10.63 9.18 0.47
CA VAL A 65 11.93 9.49 -0.15
C VAL A 65 11.75 10.37 -1.38
N TRP A 66 10.73 10.11 -2.20
CA TRP A 66 10.42 10.94 -3.37
C TRP A 66 9.99 12.36 -2.96
N ALA A 67 9.06 12.47 -2.01
CA ALA A 67 8.55 13.77 -1.54
C ALA A 67 9.67 14.63 -0.93
N SER A 68 10.46 14.05 -0.02
CA SER A 68 11.60 14.71 0.63
C SER A 68 12.68 15.17 -0.35
N ARG A 69 12.97 14.37 -1.39
CA ARG A 69 13.91 14.78 -2.46
C ARG A 69 13.37 15.90 -3.34
N SER A 70 12.06 15.93 -3.59
CA SER A 70 11.45 16.98 -4.42
C SER A 70 11.42 18.33 -3.71
N LEU A 71 11.35 18.34 -2.38
CA LEU A 71 11.34 19.57 -1.56
C LEU A 71 12.75 20.13 -1.32
N ARG A 72 13.79 19.30 -1.39
CA ARG A 72 15.20 19.72 -1.23
C ARG A 72 15.87 20.27 -2.48
N ARG A 73 15.24 20.16 -3.66
CA ARG A 73 15.78 20.61 -4.97
C ARG A 73 14.93 21.72 -5.55
#